data_AF-A0A2S9SZD8-F1
#
_entry.id   AF-A0A2S9SZD8-F1
#
_cell.length_a   1.000
_cell.length_b   1.000
_cell.length_c   1.000
_cell.angle_alpha   90.00
_cell.angle_beta   90.00
_cell.angle_gamma   90.00
#
_symmetry.space_group_name_H-M   'P 1'
#
loop_
_entity.id
_entity.type
_entity.pdbx_description
1 polymer ?
#
loop_
_entity_poly.entity_id
_entity_poly.type
_entity_poly.pdbx_seq_one_letter_code
_entity_poly.pdbx_strand_id
1 'polypeptide(L)'
;MSSLLTNEQLQSIPELYASTILKDPICKFKIFLPNSNWTWYIIEIDKSDYNTCLGYFSLSELESISDSYGLKAELDISFKATRLSKIKG
;
A
#
# COMPACT_ATOMS: atom_id res chain seq x y z
N MET A 1 -14.49 -2.64 3.46
CA MET A 1 -13.79 -3.55 2.53
C MET A 1 -13.24 -2.68 1.41
N SER A 2 -11.92 -2.58 1.30
CA SER A 2 -11.26 -1.84 0.23
C SER A 2 -11.51 -2.51 -1.13
N SER A 3 -11.70 -1.71 -2.17
CA SER A 3 -11.75 -2.13 -3.58
C SER A 3 -10.36 -2.20 -4.24
N LEU A 4 -9.33 -1.60 -3.63
CA LEU A 4 -7.96 -1.59 -4.18
C LEU A 4 -7.24 -2.94 -4.06
N LEU A 5 -7.58 -3.73 -3.04
CA LEU A 5 -6.99 -5.04 -2.77
C LEU A 5 -8.06 -6.08 -2.51
N THR A 6 -7.84 -7.30 -2.99
CA THR A 6 -8.70 -8.44 -2.66
C THR A 6 -8.47 -8.91 -1.22
N ASN A 7 -9.44 -9.63 -0.65
CA ASN A 7 -9.29 -10.24 0.67
C ASN A 7 -8.04 -11.13 0.77
N GLU A 8 -7.74 -11.90 -0.28
CA GLU A 8 -6.54 -12.75 -0.32
C GLU A 8 -5.25 -11.92 -0.29
N GLN A 9 -5.22 -10.79 -1.03
CA GLN A 9 -4.10 -9.87 -0.99
C GLN A 9 -3.94 -9.24 0.39
N LEU A 10 -5.03 -8.81 1.02
CA LEU A 10 -5.03 -8.25 2.38
C LEU A 10 -4.49 -9.25 3.41
N GLN A 11 -4.90 -10.52 3.33
CA GLN A 11 -4.41 -11.58 4.22
C GLN A 11 -2.90 -11.87 4.05
N SER A 12 -2.36 -11.65 2.84
CA SER A 12 -0.94 -11.85 2.55
C SER A 12 -0.02 -10.77 3.15
N ILE A 13 -0.59 -9.64 3.58
CA ILE A 13 0.15 -8.52 4.16
C ILE A 13 0.43 -8.83 5.64
N PRO A 14 1.69 -8.64 6.11
CA PRO A 14 2.03 -8.76 7.52
C PRO A 14 1.24 -7.78 8.40
N GLU A 15 1.03 -8.17 9.66
CA GLU A 15 0.39 -7.31 10.66
C GLU A 15 1.30 -6.12 11.03
N LEU A 16 0.69 -5.00 11.43
CA LEU A 16 1.43 -3.84 11.93
C LEU A 16 2.45 -4.24 12.99
N TYR A 17 3.63 -3.65 12.87
CA TYR A 17 4.78 -3.84 13.74
C TYR A 17 5.43 -5.22 13.69
N ALA A 18 4.93 -6.18 12.90
CA ALA A 18 5.57 -7.49 12.73
C ALA A 18 6.97 -7.39 12.12
N SER A 19 7.23 -6.34 11.33
CA SER A 19 8.51 -6.04 10.70
C SER A 19 9.30 -4.92 11.40
N THR A 20 8.91 -4.48 12.60
CA THR A 20 9.66 -3.45 13.37
C THR A 20 11.12 -3.86 13.65
N ILE A 21 11.41 -5.15 13.58
CA ILE A 21 12.76 -5.73 13.74
C ILE A 21 13.55 -5.71 12.42
N LEU A 22 12.88 -5.59 11.28
CA LEU A 22 13.48 -5.69 9.95
C LEU A 22 13.96 -4.32 9.48
N LYS A 23 15.29 -4.17 9.41
CA LYS A 23 15.97 -2.98 8.88
C LYS A 23 15.62 -2.67 7.41
N ASP A 24 15.16 -3.68 6.65
CA ASP A 24 14.82 -3.58 5.23
C ASP A 24 13.54 -4.36 4.92
N PRO A 25 12.35 -3.78 5.19
CA PRO A 25 11.09 -4.47 5.02
C PRO A 25 10.72 -4.65 3.54
N ILE A 26 9.85 -5.62 3.25
CA ILE A 26 9.39 -5.91 1.89
C ILE A 26 8.11 -5.11 1.63
N CYS A 27 8.14 -4.24 0.62
CA CYS A 27 6.94 -3.63 0.05
C CYS A 27 6.21 -4.70 -0.76
N LYS A 28 4.99 -5.05 -0.32
CA LYS A 28 4.15 -6.09 -0.92
C LYS A 28 3.39 -5.58 -2.14
N PHE A 29 2.80 -4.40 -2.00
CA PHE A 29 1.97 -3.77 -3.02
C PHE A 29 2.37 -2.32 -3.21
N LYS A 30 2.07 -1.79 -4.40
CA LYS A 30 2.28 -0.41 -4.77
C LYS A 30 0.97 0.15 -5.30
N ILE A 31 0.57 1.29 -4.77
CA ILE A 31 -0.57 2.07 -5.24
C ILE A 31 -0.03 3.39 -5.77
N PHE A 32 -0.58 3.89 -6.88
CA PHE A 32 -0.15 5.15 -7.48
C PHE A 32 -1.37 5.96 -7.91
N LEU A 33 -1.17 7.27 -8.06
CA LEU A 33 -2.19 8.18 -8.59
C LEU A 33 -1.83 8.52 -10.05
N PRO A 34 -2.64 8.17 -11.06
CA PRO A 34 -2.24 8.20 -12.47
C PRO A 34 -1.68 9.54 -13.00
N ASN A 35 -2.33 10.67 -12.72
CA ASN A 35 -1.78 11.99 -13.09
C ASN A 35 -1.00 12.67 -11.96
N SER A 36 -0.33 11.90 -11.11
CA SER A 36 0.54 12.47 -10.09
C SER A 36 1.79 11.63 -9.85
N ASN A 37 2.77 12.23 -9.19
CA ASN A 37 3.97 11.53 -8.75
C ASN A 37 3.77 10.86 -7.37
N TRP A 38 2.54 10.83 -6.86
CA TRP A 38 2.22 10.15 -5.60
C TRP A 38 2.20 8.64 -5.79
N THR A 39 2.97 7.96 -4.95
CA THR A 39 3.03 6.51 -4.88
C THR A 39 3.09 6.09 -3.42
N TRP A 40 2.28 5.11 -3.07
CA TRP A 40 2.23 4.49 -1.75
C TRP A 40 2.69 3.04 -1.84
N TYR A 41 3.44 2.61 -0.84
CA TYR A 41 3.93 1.24 -0.75
C TYR A 41 3.34 0.60 0.49
N ILE A 42 2.66 -0.53 0.32
CA ILE A 42 2.07 -1.27 1.42
C ILE A 42 3.08 -2.31 1.88
N ILE A 43 3.49 -2.17 3.14
CA ILE A 43 4.44 -3.07 3.80
C ILE A 43 3.70 -3.91 4.85
N GLU A 44 2.92 -3.24 5.69
CA GLU A 44 2.12 -3.82 6.76
C GLU A 44 0.74 -3.18 6.77
N ILE A 45 -0.22 -3.92 7.33
CA ILE A 45 -1.60 -3.48 7.54
C ILE A 45 -2.08 -3.92 8.93
N ASP A 46 -2.98 -3.14 9.52
CA ASP A 46 -3.67 -3.54 10.73
C ASP A 46 -4.66 -4.66 10.39
N LYS A 47 -4.45 -5.85 10.97
CA LYS A 47 -5.32 -7.02 10.70
C LYS A 47 -6.65 -6.95 11.46
N SER A 48 -6.82 -6.01 12.38
CA SER A 48 -8.10 -5.79 13.05
C SER A 48 -9.10 -5.06 12.15
N ASP A 49 -8.63 -4.13 11.31
CA ASP A 49 -9.48 -3.30 10.44
C ASP A 49 -9.28 -3.52 8.93
N TYR A 50 -8.17 -4.16 8.52
CA TYR A 50 -7.74 -4.32 7.13
C TYR A 50 -7.80 -3.03 6.31
N ASN A 51 -7.49 -1.91 6.94
CA ASN A 51 -7.60 -0.57 6.37
C ASN A 51 -6.37 0.28 6.69
N THR A 52 -5.88 0.25 7.92
CA THR A 52 -4.79 1.12 8.38
C THR A 52 -3.44 0.53 7.97
N CYS A 53 -2.65 1.28 7.21
CA CYS A 53 -1.34 0.86 6.72
C CYS A 53 -0.19 1.52 7.49
N LEU A 54 0.96 0.85 7.54
CA LEU A 54 2.18 1.45 8.08
C LEU A 54 2.60 2.65 7.22
N GLY A 55 2.84 3.79 7.86
CA GLY A 55 3.14 5.05 7.17
C GLY A 55 2.03 6.10 7.25
N TYR A 56 1.05 5.91 8.15
CA TYR A 56 0.00 6.89 8.48
C TYR A 56 -0.96 7.19 7.31
N PHE A 57 -1.35 6.17 6.57
CA PHE A 57 -2.43 6.25 5.58
C PHE A 57 -3.31 5.01 5.66
N SER A 58 -4.53 5.12 5.16
CA SER A 58 -5.46 4.00 5.05
C SER A 58 -5.90 3.75 3.62
N LEU A 59 -6.32 2.51 3.33
CA LEU A 59 -6.83 2.15 2.00
C LEU A 59 -8.09 2.96 1.64
N SER A 60 -8.96 3.20 2.61
CA SER A 60 -10.18 4.01 2.42
C SER A 60 -9.86 5.47 2.08
N GLU A 61 -8.79 6.04 2.66
CA GLU A 61 -8.31 7.37 2.27
C GLU A 61 -7.79 7.37 0.83
N LEU A 62 -6.96 6.37 0.46
CA LEU A 62 -6.44 6.26 -0.92
C LEU A 62 -7.55 6.13 -1.96
N GLU A 63 -8.62 5.40 -1.64
CA GLU A 63 -9.80 5.26 -2.50
C GLU A 63 -10.62 6.54 -2.67
N SER A 64 -10.54 7.42 -1.68
CA SER A 64 -11.23 8.71 -1.66
C SER A 64 -10.41 9.81 -2.34
N ILE A 65 -9.10 9.63 -2.47
CA ILE A 65 -8.23 10.55 -3.20
C ILE A 65 -8.53 10.45 -4.70
N SER A 66 -8.61 11.63 -5.32
CA SER A 66 -8.63 11.77 -6.77
C SER A 66 -7.67 12.87 -7.20
N ASP A 67 -7.11 12.75 -8.40
CA ASP A 67 -6.28 13.78 -8.98
C ASP A 67 -7.10 14.96 -9.53
N SER A 68 -6.43 15.95 -10.11
CA SER A 68 -7.07 17.13 -10.72
C SER A 68 -8.01 16.80 -11.89
N TYR A 69 -7.95 15.58 -12.42
CA TYR A 69 -8.77 15.08 -13.51
C TYR A 69 -9.85 14.09 -13.02
N GLY A 70 -9.95 13.86 -11.71
CA GLY A 70 -10.92 12.95 -11.11
C GLY A 70 -10.53 11.47 -11.19
N LEU A 71 -9.30 11.14 -11.59
CA LEU A 71 -8.84 9.75 -11.58
C LEU A 71 -8.49 9.34 -10.15
N LYS A 72 -8.85 8.11 -9.80
CA LYS A 72 -8.62 7.54 -8.46
C LYS A 72 -7.24 6.91 -8.37
N ALA A 73 -6.79 6.64 -7.15
CA ALA A 73 -5.62 5.81 -6.93
C ALA A 73 -5.84 4.38 -7.45
N GLU A 74 -4.79 3.77 -8.00
CA GLU A 74 -4.82 2.45 -8.63
C GLU A 74 -3.73 1.53 -8.10
N LEU A 75 -4.02 0.22 -8.09
CA LEU A 75 -3.05 -0.81 -7.76
C LEU A 75 -2.11 -1.07 -8.96
N ASP A 76 -0.81 -1.02 -8.74
CA ASP A 76 0.18 -1.41 -9.74
C ASP A 76 0.30 -2.93 -9.82
N ILE A 77 -0.42 -3.54 -10.77
CA ILE A 77 -0.41 -4.99 -11.01
C ILE A 77 0.94 -5.53 -11.50
N SER A 78 1.80 -4.67 -12.05
CA SER A 78 3.12 -5.06 -12.55
C SER A 78 4.19 -4.99 -11.47
N PHE A 79 3.88 -4.36 -10.33
CA PHE A 79 4.78 -4.25 -9.21
C PHE A 79 5.04 -5.62 -8.58
N LYS A 80 6.32 -5.96 -8.47
CA LYS A 80 6.77 -7.17 -7.78
C LYS A 80 7.21 -6.79 -6.38
N ALA A 81 6.78 -7.59 -5.40
CA ALA A 81 7.16 -7.40 -4.01
C ALA A 81 8.68 -7.26 -3.88
N THR A 82 9.12 -6.11 -3.37
CA THR A 82 10.52 -5.67 -3.42
C THR A 82 10.91 -5.03 -2.10
N ARG A 83 12.18 -5.15 -1.71
CA ARG A 83 12.70 -4.54 -0.48
C ARG A 83 12.67 -3.02 -0.57
N LEU A 84 12.32 -2.36 0.54
CA LEU A 84 12.22 -0.90 0.62
C LEU A 84 13.53 -0.21 0.21
N SER A 85 14.68 -0.81 0.54
CA SER A 85 16.01 -0.31 0.15
C SER A 85 16.22 -0.20 -1.37
N LYS A 86 15.56 -1.04 -2.17
CA LYS A 86 15.66 -1.00 -3.64
C LYS A 86 14.75 0.03 -4.28
N ILE A 87 13.77 0.53 -3.53
CA ILE A 87 12.80 1.52 -3.98
C ILE A 87 13.30 2.93 -3.66
N LYS A 88 13.88 3.12 -2.47
CA LYS A 88 14.59 4.35 -2.06
C LYS A 88 16.04 4.33 -2.55
N GLY A 89 16.22 4.16 -3.85
CA GLY A 89 17.52 4.28 -4.53
C GLY A 89 17.92 5.73 -4.71
#